data_AF-A0A8S3UCC9-F1
#
_entry.id   AF-A0A8S3UCC9-F1
#
_cell.length_a   1.000
_cell.length_b   1.000
_cell.length_c   1.000
_cell.angle_alpha   90.00
_cell.angle_beta   90.00
_cell.angle_gamma   90.00
#
_symmetry.space_group_name_H-M   'P 1'
#
loop_
_entity.id
_entity.type
_entity.pdbx_description
1 polymer ?
#
loop_
_entity_poly.entity_id
_entity_poly.type
_entity_poly.pdbx_seq_one_letter_code
_entity_poly.pdbx_strand_id
1 'polypeptide(L)'
;MKIHALALCAILQLSFCSSLSVEILKPNNTGPEAALIIVPGAYISGSAYKPLGEVAALYGQKANHILDGVLLFASYITKNNKLKEYPFPVLTISGDLDGLTRITRIVDTFEELQEDVKSDPEQIYRTPVVVMESINHGQFASGPLPKPVTDHDLNPEVSQSVAYNTIANYSNAFMVVIRNGTDTNVTKAKNILEDGQTKTDIQMSSMMQFINYEDESLDILPIYKELPVLLPSDNVKIESLTTLWMLPNPLDSTTSPLSPLQLKATMKSQEAVKTILPSSQFGISASCKEVNQNAYELAFAKSSPIAKERYTSRGRQIVFNEDVSVSSQFQWIKSQLDLNYNQTGLFVTATRFHTDMSQPTKSYSGQSDCTLISPFRAMEWIYIDSLKYTKSQIESNTT
;
A
#
# COMPACT_ATOMS: atom_id res chain seq x y z
N MET A 1 -14.11 33.86 -1.34
CA MET A 1 -13.79 32.92 -0.24
C MET A 1 -12.44 33.32 0.34
N LYS A 2 -12.31 33.50 1.66
CA LYS A 2 -10.97 33.60 2.28
C LYS A 2 -10.45 32.19 2.53
N ILE A 3 -9.20 31.93 2.17
CA ILE A 3 -8.49 30.69 2.50
C ILE A 3 -7.20 31.15 3.18
N HIS A 4 -7.09 30.96 4.48
CA HIS A 4 -5.80 30.96 5.15
C HIS A 4 -5.25 29.55 5.03
N ALA A 5 -4.44 29.32 3.98
CA ALA A 5 -3.67 28.10 3.90
C ALA A 5 -2.52 28.19 4.91
N LEU A 6 -2.48 27.25 5.86
CA LEU A 6 -1.34 27.03 6.72
C LEU A 6 -0.59 25.82 6.17
N ALA A 7 0.46 26.08 5.37
CA ALA A 7 1.41 25.04 5.00
C ALA A 7 2.35 24.83 6.19
N LEU A 8 2.26 23.67 6.85
CA LEU A 8 3.10 23.35 7.99
C LEU A 8 3.82 22.01 7.79
N CYS A 9 5.14 22.07 7.65
CA CYS A 9 5.99 20.88 7.75
C CYS A 9 6.43 20.76 9.22
N ALA A 10 6.09 19.64 9.87
CA ALA A 10 6.27 19.51 11.32
C ALA A 10 7.75 19.28 11.70
N ILE A 11 8.21 19.97 12.75
CA ILE A 11 9.56 19.83 13.30
C ILE A 11 9.62 18.57 14.17
N LEU A 12 10.20 17.49 13.63
CA LEU A 12 10.92 16.51 14.44
C LEU A 12 12.39 16.93 14.51
N GLN A 13 13.04 16.69 15.66
CA GLN A 13 14.43 17.08 15.92
C GLN A 13 15.46 16.21 15.17
N LEU A 14 15.41 16.24 13.84
CA LEU A 14 16.48 15.78 12.95
C LEU A 14 17.31 17.01 12.56
N SER A 15 18.62 16.97 12.81
CA SER A 15 19.54 18.12 12.83
C SER A 15 19.84 18.77 11.47
N PHE A 16 18.95 18.66 10.49
CA PHE A 16 19.17 19.06 9.09
C PHE A 16 18.09 19.98 8.50
N CYS A 17 17.01 20.30 9.22
CA CYS A 17 15.99 21.26 8.74
C CYS A 17 16.26 22.68 9.26
N SER A 18 17.25 23.36 8.67
CA SER A 18 17.56 24.75 8.97
C SER A 18 16.59 25.70 8.24
N SER A 19 15.76 26.42 9.01
CA SER A 19 14.78 27.44 8.57
C SER A 19 13.56 26.90 7.80
N LEU A 20 12.42 26.82 8.49
CA LEU A 20 11.10 26.59 7.88
C LEU A 20 10.32 27.91 7.79
N SER A 21 9.83 28.27 6.59
CA SER A 21 8.96 29.44 6.38
C SER A 21 7.49 29.02 6.29
N VAL A 22 6.72 29.29 7.35
CA VAL A 22 5.26 29.16 7.34
C VAL A 22 4.67 30.41 6.70
N GLU A 23 4.29 30.33 5.42
CA GLU A 23 3.64 31.45 4.76
C GLU A 23 2.13 31.47 5.08
N ILE A 24 1.74 32.38 5.98
CA ILE A 24 0.32 32.67 6.22
C ILE A 24 -0.18 33.55 5.08
N LEU A 25 -0.83 32.93 4.08
CA LEU A 25 -1.45 33.66 2.98
C LEU A 25 -2.52 34.61 3.49
N LYS A 26 -2.30 35.93 3.34
CA LYS A 26 -3.29 36.96 3.66
C LYS A 26 -4.35 37.02 2.56
N PRO A 27 -5.64 36.91 2.88
CA PRO A 27 -6.67 36.84 1.86
C PRO A 27 -6.96 38.21 1.23
N ASN A 28 -7.02 38.26 -0.10
CA ASN A 28 -7.29 39.46 -0.89
C ASN A 28 -8.81 39.81 -1.03
N ASN A 29 -9.71 39.22 -0.23
CA ASN A 29 -11.16 39.37 -0.40
C ASN A 29 -11.95 39.32 0.92
N THR A 30 -13.14 39.91 0.94
CA THR A 30 -14.00 40.16 2.12
C THR A 30 -14.93 39.01 2.54
N GLY A 31 -14.66 37.77 2.11
CA GLY A 31 -15.52 36.61 2.41
C GLY A 31 -15.37 36.04 3.83
N PRO A 32 -16.13 34.97 4.18
CA PRO A 32 -15.97 34.24 5.43
C PRO A 32 -14.60 33.56 5.52
N GLU A 33 -14.09 33.48 6.75
CA GLU A 33 -12.76 33.01 7.12
C GLU A 33 -12.74 31.50 7.34
N ALA A 34 -11.75 30.84 6.74
CA ALA A 34 -11.39 29.46 7.05
C ALA A 34 -9.88 29.37 7.24
N ALA A 35 -9.49 28.49 8.16
CA ALA A 35 -8.16 27.88 8.15
C ALA A 35 -8.21 26.57 7.37
N LEU A 36 -7.16 26.28 6.62
CA LEU A 36 -6.95 25.01 5.95
C LEU A 36 -5.51 24.57 6.22
N ILE A 37 -5.34 23.36 6.78
CA ILE A 37 -4.01 22.76 6.90
C ILE A 37 -3.74 22.00 5.61
N ILE A 38 -2.63 22.32 4.95
CA ILE A 38 -2.09 21.54 3.84
C ILE A 38 -0.85 20.84 4.37
N VAL A 39 -0.85 19.50 4.32
CA VAL A 39 0.31 18.69 4.69
C VAL A 39 0.90 18.06 3.42
N PRO A 40 2.01 18.60 2.87
CA PRO A 40 2.70 18.02 1.73
C PRO A 40 3.73 16.97 2.18
N GLY A 41 3.64 15.75 1.64
CA GLY A 41 4.78 14.87 1.30
C GLY A 41 5.80 14.53 2.38
N ALA A 42 5.55 14.79 3.65
CA ALA A 42 6.45 14.50 4.75
C ALA A 42 5.87 13.37 5.62
N TYR A 43 6.73 12.40 5.95
CA TYR A 43 6.45 11.44 7.01
C TYR A 43 6.28 12.19 8.34
N ILE A 44 5.03 12.34 8.76
CA ILE A 44 4.59 12.92 10.03
C ILE A 44 3.69 11.88 10.67
N SER A 45 4.04 11.40 11.86
CA SER A 45 3.22 10.40 12.56
C SER A 45 1.84 10.99 12.91
N GLY A 46 0.79 10.18 12.97
CA GLY A 46 -0.53 10.65 13.42
C GLY A 46 -0.54 11.14 14.87
N SER A 47 0.40 10.67 15.68
CA SER A 47 0.69 11.21 17.01
C SER A 47 1.28 12.63 16.98
N ALA A 48 1.82 13.10 15.85
CA ALA A 48 2.17 14.49 15.59
C ALA A 48 1.02 15.26 14.91
N TYR A 49 0.17 14.59 14.12
CA TYR A 49 -1.08 15.20 13.62
C TYR A 49 -2.07 15.55 14.72
N LYS A 50 -2.17 14.77 15.81
CA LYS A 50 -3.08 15.10 16.92
C LYS A 50 -2.70 16.43 17.61
N PRO A 51 -1.46 16.65 18.10
CA PRO A 51 -1.02 17.96 18.57
C PRO A 51 -1.08 19.05 17.50
N LEU A 52 -0.90 18.74 16.21
CA LEU A 52 -1.03 19.73 15.13
C LEU A 52 -2.49 20.17 14.92
N GLY A 53 -3.44 19.23 14.88
CA GLY A 53 -4.87 19.49 14.79
C GLY A 53 -5.39 20.16 16.05
N GLU A 54 -4.92 19.75 17.23
CA GLU A 54 -5.18 20.42 18.52
C GLU A 54 -4.56 21.82 18.54
N VAL A 55 -3.33 22.04 18.07
CA VAL A 55 -2.69 23.38 18.02
C VAL A 55 -3.35 24.28 16.97
N ALA A 56 -3.76 23.75 15.81
CA ALA A 56 -4.52 24.49 14.81
C ALA A 56 -5.94 24.81 15.31
N ALA A 57 -6.57 23.90 16.06
CA ALA A 57 -7.84 24.14 16.74
C ALA A 57 -7.70 25.13 17.91
N LEU A 58 -6.58 25.12 18.64
CA LEU A 58 -6.27 26.08 19.71
C LEU A 58 -5.91 27.46 19.15
N TYR A 59 -5.21 27.53 18.02
CA TYR A 59 -5.02 28.76 17.25
C TYR A 59 -6.36 29.27 16.73
N GLY A 60 -7.21 28.38 16.21
CA GLY A 60 -8.58 28.67 15.83
C GLY A 60 -9.39 29.27 16.98
N GLN A 61 -9.47 28.57 18.12
CA GLN A 61 -10.16 29.04 19.33
C GLN A 61 -9.61 30.38 19.85
N LYS A 62 -8.29 30.62 19.79
CA LYS A 62 -7.71 31.92 20.17
C LYS A 62 -7.92 33.03 19.13
N ALA A 63 -8.12 32.69 17.86
CA ALA A 63 -8.33 33.63 16.76
C ALA A 63 -9.80 33.77 16.34
N ASN A 64 -10.73 33.10 17.02
CA ASN A 64 -12.15 33.01 16.64
C ASN A 64 -12.39 32.36 15.25
N HIS A 65 -11.45 31.52 14.79
CA HIS A 65 -11.56 30.77 13.54
C HIS A 65 -11.84 29.28 13.84
N ILE A 66 -12.69 28.64 13.03
CA ILE A 66 -12.89 27.19 13.08
C ILE A 66 -12.04 26.56 11.97
N LEU A 67 -11.41 25.42 12.25
CA LEU A 67 -10.74 24.62 11.23
C LEU A 67 -11.81 23.79 10.50
N ASP A 68 -12.04 24.09 9.23
CA ASP A 68 -13.12 23.45 8.46
C ASP A 68 -12.72 22.06 7.92
N GLY A 69 -11.42 21.79 7.77
CA GLY A 69 -10.90 20.51 7.28
C GLY A 69 -9.39 20.49 7.05
N VAL A 70 -8.88 19.33 6.62
CA VAL A 70 -7.45 19.07 6.36
C VAL A 70 -7.28 18.52 4.93
N LEU A 71 -6.22 18.95 4.23
CA LEU A 71 -5.75 18.30 3.00
C LEU A 71 -4.43 17.56 3.25
N LEU A 72 -4.42 16.26 2.96
CA LEU A 72 -3.22 15.41 2.98
C LEU A 72 -2.80 15.16 1.54
N PHE A 73 -1.62 15.67 1.17
CA PHE A 73 -1.06 15.57 -0.18
C PHE A 73 0.11 14.59 -0.16
N ALA A 74 -0.02 13.48 -0.89
CA ALA A 74 0.95 12.37 -0.87
C ALA A 74 1.24 11.84 0.56
N SER A 75 0.21 11.82 1.40
CA SER A 75 0.27 11.46 2.82
C SER A 75 -1.09 10.91 3.28
N TYR A 76 -1.11 10.22 4.42
CA TYR A 76 -2.30 9.56 4.98
C TYR A 76 -2.36 9.73 6.50
N ILE A 77 -3.49 9.38 7.12
CA ILE A 77 -3.63 9.30 8.57
C ILE A 77 -3.05 7.97 9.04
N THR A 78 -1.97 7.98 9.83
CA THR A 78 -1.33 6.74 10.32
C THR A 78 -2.26 5.93 11.22
N LYS A 79 -2.14 4.60 11.16
CA LYS A 79 -3.07 3.56 11.69
C LYS A 79 -3.64 3.75 13.11
N ASN A 80 -3.00 4.52 13.98
CA ASN A 80 -3.45 4.78 15.36
C ASN A 80 -4.57 5.86 15.48
N ASN A 81 -5.12 6.38 14.38
CA ASN A 81 -6.24 7.33 14.41
C ASN A 81 -7.23 6.93 13.31
N LYS A 82 -8.51 6.78 13.66
CA LYS A 82 -9.56 6.39 12.71
C LYS A 82 -10.09 7.58 11.89
N LEU A 83 -10.37 7.37 10.61
CA LEU A 83 -10.83 8.38 9.66
C LEU A 83 -12.15 9.02 10.13
N LYS A 84 -13.19 8.22 10.32
CA LYS A 84 -14.50 8.67 10.83
C LYS A 84 -14.44 9.34 12.20
N GLU A 85 -13.50 8.92 13.06
CA GLU A 85 -13.30 9.52 14.39
C GLU A 85 -12.42 10.78 14.36
N TYR A 86 -11.68 11.03 13.28
CA TYR A 86 -10.79 12.18 13.18
C TYR A 86 -11.59 13.48 13.33
N PRO A 87 -11.17 14.45 14.16
CA PRO A 87 -12.05 15.55 14.62
C PRO A 87 -12.51 16.53 13.51
N PHE A 88 -11.89 16.49 12.34
CA PHE A 88 -12.20 17.35 11.19
C PHE A 88 -12.43 16.51 9.94
N PRO A 89 -13.15 17.03 8.92
CA PRO A 89 -13.12 16.47 7.58
C PRO A 89 -11.69 16.40 7.03
N VAL A 90 -11.36 15.35 6.26
CA VAL A 90 -10.02 15.14 5.70
C VAL A 90 -10.10 14.67 4.26
N LEU A 91 -9.49 15.42 3.32
CA LEU A 91 -9.20 14.89 1.99
C LEU A 91 -7.81 14.25 1.99
N THR A 92 -7.75 12.96 1.67
CA THR A 92 -6.52 12.25 1.36
C THR A 92 -6.38 12.16 -0.16
N ILE A 93 -5.33 12.75 -0.73
CA ILE A 93 -5.00 12.57 -2.15
C ILE A 93 -3.58 12.03 -2.34
N SER A 94 -3.44 11.05 -3.22
CA SER A 94 -2.15 10.47 -3.61
C SER A 94 -2.08 10.20 -5.11
N GLY A 95 -0.87 9.98 -5.61
CA GLY A 95 -0.62 9.51 -6.97
C GLY A 95 -0.47 7.99 -7.02
N ASP A 96 -0.90 7.36 -8.11
CA ASP A 96 -0.66 5.92 -8.33
C ASP A 96 0.81 5.59 -8.66
N LEU A 97 1.58 6.60 -9.08
CA LEU A 97 3.02 6.57 -9.29
C LEU A 97 3.81 7.23 -8.16
N ASP A 98 3.22 7.40 -6.98
CA ASP A 98 3.97 7.88 -5.81
C ASP A 98 5.00 6.82 -5.35
N GLY A 99 6.29 7.12 -5.57
CA GLY A 99 7.38 6.22 -5.22
C GLY A 99 7.78 6.26 -3.74
N LEU A 100 7.32 7.25 -2.97
CA LEU A 100 7.68 7.44 -1.57
C LEU A 100 6.55 7.01 -0.64
N THR A 101 5.36 7.60 -0.81
CA THR A 101 4.12 7.15 -0.19
C THR A 101 3.51 6.05 -1.04
N ARG A 102 4.03 4.83 -0.84
CA ARG A 102 3.64 3.63 -1.57
C ARG A 102 2.12 3.52 -1.69
N ILE A 103 1.63 3.22 -2.90
CA ILE A 103 0.19 3.12 -3.15
C ILE A 103 -0.53 2.17 -2.19
N THR A 104 0.13 1.08 -1.77
CA THR A 104 -0.38 0.13 -0.77
C THR A 104 -0.71 0.78 0.57
N ARG A 105 0.05 1.79 1.03
CA ARG A 105 -0.27 2.54 2.25
C ARG A 105 -1.58 3.32 2.15
N ILE A 106 -1.91 3.79 0.93
CA ILE A 106 -3.18 4.47 0.68
C ILE A 106 -4.32 3.46 0.59
N VAL A 107 -4.06 2.22 0.14
CA VAL A 107 -5.08 1.14 0.13
C VAL A 107 -5.63 0.87 1.52
N ASP A 108 -4.77 0.76 2.56
CA ASP A 108 -5.22 0.60 3.96
C ASP A 108 -6.24 1.69 4.37
N THR A 109 -5.96 2.95 4.03
CA THR A 109 -6.84 4.10 4.34
C THR A 109 -8.07 4.16 3.41
N PHE A 110 -7.99 3.64 2.18
CA PHE A 110 -9.16 3.50 1.30
C PHE A 110 -10.10 2.39 1.78
N GLU A 111 -9.57 1.26 2.26
CA GLU A 111 -10.36 0.19 2.88
C GLU A 111 -11.09 0.69 4.13
N GLU A 112 -10.41 1.42 5.01
CA GLU A 112 -11.04 2.02 6.18
C GLU A 112 -12.21 2.95 5.79
N LEU A 113 -12.04 3.75 4.73
CA LEU A 113 -13.12 4.56 4.17
C LEU A 113 -14.27 3.69 3.61
N GLN A 114 -14.00 2.57 2.96
CA GLN A 114 -15.05 1.67 2.47
C GLN A 114 -15.88 1.07 3.61
N GLU A 115 -15.26 0.66 4.72
CA GLU A 115 -15.98 0.20 5.90
C GLU A 115 -16.78 1.33 6.57
N ASP A 116 -16.20 2.53 6.67
CA ASP A 116 -16.90 3.70 7.18
C ASP A 116 -18.13 4.05 6.33
N VAL A 117 -18.02 4.03 4.99
CA VAL A 117 -19.11 4.30 4.03
C VAL A 117 -20.25 3.27 4.11
N LYS A 118 -19.96 1.98 4.38
CA LYS A 118 -21.02 0.98 4.62
C LYS A 118 -21.91 1.34 5.81
N SER A 119 -21.34 1.99 6.82
CA SER A 119 -22.05 2.40 8.04
C SER A 119 -22.70 3.79 7.95
N ASP A 120 -22.11 4.68 7.15
CA ASP A 120 -22.54 6.07 6.96
C ASP A 120 -22.10 6.56 5.57
N PRO A 121 -22.99 6.55 4.56
CA PRO A 121 -22.64 6.92 3.20
C PRO A 121 -22.10 8.35 3.03
N GLU A 122 -22.35 9.28 3.96
CA GLU A 122 -21.81 10.64 3.86
C GLU A 122 -20.31 10.74 4.22
N GLN A 123 -19.71 9.67 4.78
CA GLN A 123 -18.25 9.60 4.99
C GLN A 123 -17.47 9.74 3.68
N ILE A 124 -18.08 9.37 2.53
CA ILE A 124 -17.55 9.58 1.19
C ILE A 124 -17.17 11.06 0.91
N TYR A 125 -17.84 12.02 1.57
CA TYR A 125 -17.56 13.45 1.43
C TYR A 125 -16.81 14.04 2.63
N ARG A 126 -16.86 13.38 3.79
CA ARG A 126 -16.20 13.82 5.02
C ARG A 126 -14.73 13.43 5.05
N THR A 127 -14.42 12.19 4.68
CA THR A 127 -13.05 11.62 4.69
C THR A 127 -12.64 11.05 3.32
N PRO A 128 -12.87 11.75 2.19
CA PRO A 128 -12.58 11.21 0.87
C PRO A 128 -11.11 10.84 0.71
N VAL A 129 -10.88 9.65 0.16
CA VAL A 129 -9.58 9.14 -0.26
C VAL A 129 -9.61 9.00 -1.78
N VAL A 130 -8.74 9.72 -2.47
CA VAL A 130 -8.68 9.73 -3.94
C VAL A 130 -7.26 9.49 -4.42
N VAL A 131 -7.10 8.52 -5.31
CA VAL A 131 -5.86 8.27 -6.04
C VAL A 131 -5.99 8.76 -7.47
N MET A 132 -4.96 9.48 -7.89
CA MET A 132 -4.88 10.09 -9.21
C MET A 132 -3.90 9.32 -10.08
N GLU A 133 -4.41 8.89 -11.23
CA GLU A 133 -3.64 8.18 -12.24
C GLU A 133 -2.52 9.06 -12.82
N SER A 134 -1.38 8.44 -13.12
CA SER A 134 -0.22 9.03 -13.79
C SER A 134 0.57 10.06 -12.97
N ILE A 135 0.21 10.32 -11.72
CA ILE A 135 0.81 11.33 -10.83
C ILE A 135 1.81 10.69 -9.87
N ASN A 136 2.95 11.35 -9.65
CA ASN A 136 4.00 10.91 -8.72
C ASN A 136 4.08 11.79 -7.45
N HIS A 137 5.00 11.47 -6.53
CA HIS A 137 5.17 12.21 -5.27
C HIS A 137 5.59 13.67 -5.49
N GLY A 138 6.58 13.90 -6.35
CA GLY A 138 7.14 15.22 -6.63
C GLY A 138 6.11 16.21 -7.18
N GLN A 139 5.10 15.71 -7.89
CA GLN A 139 4.04 16.54 -8.48
C GLN A 139 3.08 17.19 -7.46
N PHE A 140 3.12 16.79 -6.18
CA PHE A 140 2.42 17.49 -5.09
C PHE A 140 3.17 18.71 -4.55
N ALA A 141 4.47 18.83 -4.87
CA ALA A 141 5.31 19.95 -4.47
C ALA A 141 5.48 20.98 -5.60
N SER A 142 6.12 22.11 -5.30
CA SER A 142 6.56 23.10 -6.27
C SER A 142 7.98 23.57 -5.95
N GLY A 143 8.69 24.09 -6.96
CA GLY A 143 10.09 24.45 -6.83
C GLY A 143 11.05 23.25 -6.86
N PRO A 144 12.32 23.41 -6.42
CA PRO A 144 13.31 22.33 -6.42
C PRO A 144 12.92 21.20 -5.46
N LEU A 145 12.90 19.97 -5.96
CA LEU A 145 12.61 18.79 -5.15
C LEU A 145 13.83 18.37 -4.31
N PRO A 146 13.64 17.89 -3.07
CA PRO A 146 14.74 17.41 -2.24
C PRO A 146 15.26 16.06 -2.77
N LYS A 147 16.56 15.78 -2.55
CA LYS A 147 17.23 14.59 -3.11
C LYS A 147 16.52 13.25 -2.88
N PRO A 148 15.93 12.93 -1.71
CA PRO A 148 15.18 11.68 -1.51
C PRO A 148 13.98 11.53 -2.44
N VAL A 149 13.35 12.63 -2.88
CA VAL A 149 12.26 12.59 -3.87
C VAL A 149 12.84 12.34 -5.26
N THR A 150 13.88 13.08 -5.67
CA THR A 150 14.50 12.89 -7.00
C THR A 150 15.12 11.50 -7.20
N ASP A 151 15.59 10.87 -6.13
CA ASP A 151 16.28 9.58 -6.17
C ASP A 151 15.34 8.35 -6.06
N HIS A 152 14.14 8.51 -5.51
CA HIS A 152 13.28 7.37 -5.12
C HIS A 152 11.82 7.45 -5.61
N ASP A 153 11.39 8.60 -6.14
CA ASP A 153 10.08 8.73 -6.77
C ASP A 153 10.06 8.05 -8.17
N LEU A 154 8.85 7.78 -8.67
CA LEU A 154 8.67 7.25 -10.03
C LEU A 154 8.56 8.39 -11.04
N ASN A 155 8.83 8.08 -12.31
CA ASN A 155 8.61 9.03 -13.40
C ASN A 155 7.10 9.19 -13.67
N PRO A 156 6.53 10.41 -13.61
CA PRO A 156 5.12 10.63 -13.85
C PRO A 156 4.81 10.46 -15.35
N GLU A 157 3.55 10.20 -15.66
CA GLU A 157 3.06 10.03 -17.05
C GLU A 157 2.28 11.26 -17.55
N VAL A 158 1.94 12.20 -16.65
CA VAL A 158 1.35 13.51 -16.99
C VAL A 158 2.28 14.68 -16.68
N SER A 159 2.03 15.82 -17.32
CA SER A 159 2.75 17.08 -17.04
C SER A 159 2.40 17.63 -15.65
N GLN A 160 3.31 18.42 -15.08
CA GLN A 160 3.10 19.13 -13.81
C GLN A 160 1.83 19.99 -13.81
N SER A 161 1.50 20.62 -14.94
CA SER A 161 0.27 21.41 -15.10
C SER A 161 -1.00 20.57 -15.07
N VAL A 162 -0.98 19.35 -15.65
CA VAL A 162 -2.11 18.42 -15.56
C VAL A 162 -2.26 17.94 -14.12
N ALA A 163 -1.16 17.54 -13.47
CA ALA A 163 -1.18 17.10 -12.08
C ALA A 163 -1.74 18.17 -11.12
N TYR A 164 -1.26 19.42 -11.21
CA TYR A 164 -1.79 20.53 -10.41
C TYR A 164 -3.27 20.81 -10.67
N ASN A 165 -3.74 20.74 -11.93
CA ASN A 165 -5.17 20.93 -12.23
C ASN A 165 -6.02 19.82 -11.61
N THR A 166 -5.57 18.56 -11.64
CA THR A 166 -6.26 17.42 -11.01
C THR A 166 -6.29 17.56 -9.48
N ILE A 167 -5.14 17.85 -8.86
CA ILE A 167 -5.01 18.12 -7.41
C ILE A 167 -5.93 19.26 -6.98
N ALA A 168 -5.93 20.37 -7.72
CA ALA A 168 -6.77 21.54 -7.44
C ALA A 168 -8.27 21.23 -7.60
N ASN A 169 -8.66 20.39 -8.56
CA ASN A 169 -10.04 20.01 -8.79
C ASN A 169 -10.63 19.24 -7.59
N TYR A 170 -9.94 18.20 -7.11
CA TYR A 170 -10.38 17.44 -5.92
C TYR A 170 -10.32 18.28 -4.64
N SER A 171 -9.25 19.07 -4.45
CA SER A 171 -9.12 19.98 -3.31
C SER A 171 -10.26 21.01 -3.25
N ASN A 172 -10.62 21.59 -4.39
CA ASN A 172 -11.72 22.56 -4.49
C ASN A 172 -13.08 21.90 -4.29
N ALA A 173 -13.31 20.70 -4.84
CA ALA A 173 -14.54 19.96 -4.62
C ALA A 173 -14.76 19.68 -3.12
N PHE A 174 -13.75 19.14 -2.43
CA PHE A 174 -13.81 18.92 -0.99
C PHE A 174 -14.09 20.21 -0.20
N MET A 175 -13.37 21.31 -0.49
CA MET A 175 -13.61 22.61 0.16
C MET A 175 -15.04 23.15 -0.06
N VAL A 176 -15.67 22.87 -1.20
CA VAL A 176 -17.06 23.28 -1.49
C VAL A 176 -18.07 22.46 -0.70
N VAL A 177 -17.83 21.16 -0.52
CA VAL A 177 -18.75 20.28 0.24
C VAL A 177 -18.68 20.58 1.74
N ILE A 178 -17.48 20.62 2.34
CA ILE A 178 -17.33 20.82 3.80
C ILE A 178 -17.83 22.20 4.28
N ARG A 179 -17.78 23.23 3.41
CA ARG A 179 -18.30 24.56 3.72
C ARG A 179 -19.75 24.80 3.29
N ASN A 180 -20.44 23.76 2.82
CA ASN A 180 -21.83 23.79 2.40
C ASN A 180 -22.17 25.02 1.53
N GLY A 181 -21.53 25.08 0.35
CA GLY A 181 -21.78 26.14 -0.63
C GLY A 181 -23.23 26.15 -1.16
N THR A 182 -23.51 26.91 -2.21
CA THR A 182 -24.85 26.87 -2.84
C THR A 182 -25.14 25.47 -3.40
N ASP A 183 -26.35 24.95 -3.22
CA ASP A 183 -26.76 23.57 -3.55
C ASP A 183 -26.18 23.02 -4.86
N THR A 184 -26.32 23.78 -5.97
CA THR A 184 -25.82 23.37 -7.30
C THR A 184 -24.30 23.16 -7.35
N ASN A 185 -23.54 23.97 -6.61
CA ASN A 185 -22.08 23.82 -6.50
C ASN A 185 -21.72 22.63 -5.61
N VAL A 186 -22.49 22.39 -4.54
CA VAL A 186 -22.31 21.21 -3.66
C VAL A 186 -22.59 19.92 -4.43
N THR A 187 -23.68 19.83 -5.19
CA THR A 187 -23.96 18.66 -6.06
C THR A 187 -22.81 18.41 -7.04
N LYS A 188 -22.34 19.46 -7.76
CA LYS A 188 -21.20 19.29 -8.68
C LYS A 188 -19.93 18.82 -7.97
N ALA A 189 -19.68 19.31 -6.76
CA ALA A 189 -18.51 18.92 -5.96
C ALA A 189 -18.61 17.49 -5.43
N LYS A 190 -19.79 17.05 -4.95
CA LYS A 190 -20.07 15.66 -4.56
C LYS A 190 -19.79 14.70 -5.72
N ASN A 191 -20.33 14.97 -6.91
CA ASN A 191 -20.09 14.18 -8.12
C ASN A 191 -18.59 14.07 -8.49
N ILE A 192 -17.79 15.11 -8.25
CA ILE A 192 -16.33 15.07 -8.51
C ILE A 192 -15.63 14.12 -7.53
N LEU A 193 -16.00 14.14 -6.25
CA LEU A 193 -15.44 13.24 -5.24
C LEU A 193 -15.85 11.78 -5.50
N GLU A 194 -17.11 11.55 -5.87
CA GLU A 194 -17.63 10.23 -6.25
C GLU A 194 -16.90 9.62 -7.47
N ASP A 195 -16.64 10.41 -8.52
CA ASP A 195 -15.84 10.01 -9.68
C ASP A 195 -14.40 9.67 -9.29
N GLY A 196 -13.79 10.48 -8.42
CA GLY A 196 -12.45 10.22 -7.87
C GLY A 196 -12.39 8.90 -7.08
N GLN A 197 -13.38 8.63 -6.24
CA GLN A 197 -13.45 7.37 -5.48
C GLN A 197 -13.76 6.16 -6.36
N THR A 198 -14.64 6.30 -7.36
CA THR A 198 -14.92 5.23 -8.33
C THR A 198 -13.65 4.82 -9.06
N LYS A 199 -12.82 5.78 -9.48
CA LYS A 199 -11.50 5.52 -10.08
C LYS A 199 -10.51 4.88 -9.10
N THR A 200 -10.54 5.33 -7.84
CA THR A 200 -9.70 4.78 -6.76
C THR A 200 -10.03 3.31 -6.51
N ASP A 201 -11.32 2.96 -6.42
CA ASP A 201 -11.76 1.56 -6.26
C ASP A 201 -11.31 0.68 -7.44
N ILE A 202 -11.48 1.13 -8.68
CA ILE A 202 -11.01 0.40 -9.87
C ILE A 202 -9.49 0.13 -9.81
N GLN A 203 -8.70 1.07 -9.29
CA GLN A 203 -7.24 0.91 -9.16
C GLN A 203 -6.83 0.04 -7.95
N MET A 204 -7.59 0.09 -6.85
CA MET A 204 -7.22 -0.47 -5.54
C MET A 204 -7.91 -1.78 -5.14
N SER A 205 -9.11 -2.06 -5.65
CA SER A 205 -9.94 -3.23 -5.31
C SER A 205 -9.19 -4.57 -5.35
N SER A 206 -8.21 -4.69 -6.25
CA SER A 206 -7.40 -5.90 -6.36
C SER A 206 -6.23 -5.95 -5.37
N MET A 207 -5.73 -4.81 -4.89
CA MET A 207 -4.80 -4.76 -3.75
C MET A 207 -5.53 -5.03 -2.43
N MET A 208 -6.72 -4.44 -2.23
CA MET A 208 -7.58 -4.72 -1.06
C MET A 208 -7.82 -6.23 -0.92
N GLN A 209 -8.25 -6.91 -1.99
CA GLN A 209 -8.44 -8.37 -1.97
C GLN A 209 -7.25 -9.15 -1.35
N PHE A 210 -6.00 -8.78 -1.65
CA PHE A 210 -4.83 -9.45 -1.07
C PHE A 210 -4.52 -9.03 0.37
N ILE A 211 -4.76 -7.77 0.74
CA ILE A 211 -4.63 -7.31 2.13
C ILE A 211 -5.57 -8.11 3.02
N ASN A 212 -6.85 -8.22 2.67
CA ASN A 212 -7.84 -8.92 3.48
C ASN A 212 -7.53 -10.43 3.63
N TYR A 213 -7.04 -11.09 2.56
CA TYR A 213 -6.58 -12.49 2.65
C TYR A 213 -5.38 -12.67 3.60
N GLU A 214 -4.50 -11.68 3.69
CA GLU A 214 -3.33 -11.72 4.58
C GLU A 214 -3.68 -11.26 6.01
N ASP A 215 -4.54 -10.26 6.21
CA ASP A 215 -4.90 -9.74 7.54
C ASP A 215 -5.83 -10.69 8.31
N GLU A 216 -6.77 -11.37 7.63
CA GLU A 216 -7.49 -12.51 8.20
C GLU A 216 -6.56 -13.65 8.68
N SER A 217 -5.29 -13.65 8.27
CA SER A 217 -4.25 -14.60 8.71
C SER A 217 -3.29 -14.06 9.77
N LEU A 218 -3.36 -12.77 10.11
CA LEU A 218 -2.46 -12.09 11.05
C LEU A 218 -3.01 -11.89 12.46
N ASP A 219 -4.33 -12.00 12.67
CA ASP A 219 -5.00 -11.68 13.94
C ASP A 219 -4.79 -12.73 15.07
N ILE A 220 -3.70 -13.51 14.99
CA ILE A 220 -3.29 -14.51 15.98
C ILE A 220 -1.76 -14.45 16.14
N LEU A 221 -1.29 -14.35 17.40
CA LEU A 221 0.09 -14.68 17.82
C LEU A 221 0.57 -15.99 17.15
N PRO A 222 1.87 -16.21 16.88
CA PRO A 222 2.40 -17.13 15.84
C PRO A 222 1.98 -18.61 15.99
N ILE A 223 0.72 -18.89 15.68
CA ILE A 223 -0.04 -20.09 15.99
C ILE A 223 -0.99 -20.34 14.81
N TYR A 224 -0.49 -21.14 13.87
CA TYR A 224 -1.25 -22.09 13.03
C TYR A 224 -2.67 -21.66 12.61
N LYS A 225 -2.81 -20.88 11.52
CA LYS A 225 -4.07 -20.88 10.75
C LYS A 225 -4.05 -22.07 9.78
N GLU A 226 -4.90 -23.05 10.04
CA GLU A 226 -5.24 -24.10 9.08
C GLU A 226 -6.09 -23.49 7.96
N LEU A 227 -5.76 -23.74 6.69
CA LEU A 227 -6.65 -23.45 5.57
C LEU A 227 -7.63 -24.63 5.38
N PRO A 228 -8.95 -24.45 5.55
CA PRO A 228 -9.90 -25.53 5.36
C PRO A 228 -10.18 -25.77 3.86
N VAL A 229 -9.98 -27.01 3.41
CA VAL A 229 -10.44 -27.49 2.09
C VAL A 229 -11.61 -28.46 2.28
N LEU A 230 -12.66 -28.29 1.47
CA LEU A 230 -14.00 -28.92 1.57
C LEU A 230 -14.54 -29.06 0.12
N LEU A 231 -15.30 -30.06 -0.33
CA LEU A 231 -15.96 -31.28 0.21
C LEU A 231 -15.69 -32.45 -0.80
N PRO A 232 -16.37 -33.64 -0.82
CA PRO A 232 -17.29 -34.27 0.14
C PRO A 232 -17.05 -35.77 0.48
N SER A 233 -17.87 -36.25 1.42
CA SER A 233 -18.33 -37.62 1.73
C SER A 233 -17.46 -38.66 2.46
N ASP A 234 -16.13 -38.59 2.49
CA ASP A 234 -15.32 -39.38 3.44
C ASP A 234 -14.13 -38.53 3.90
N ASN A 235 -14.14 -38.10 5.17
CA ASN A 235 -13.44 -36.89 5.59
C ASN A 235 -11.92 -37.05 5.77
N VAL A 236 -11.16 -36.83 4.69
CA VAL A 236 -9.70 -36.59 4.75
C VAL A 236 -9.43 -35.11 4.98
N LYS A 237 -8.89 -34.77 6.16
CA LYS A 237 -8.38 -33.41 6.46
C LYS A 237 -6.94 -33.29 5.97
N ILE A 238 -6.67 -32.31 5.10
CA ILE A 238 -5.30 -31.93 4.71
C ILE A 238 -4.98 -30.62 5.40
N GLU A 239 -4.10 -30.68 6.40
CA GLU A 239 -3.58 -29.49 7.07
C GLU A 239 -2.36 -28.97 6.31
N SER A 240 -2.34 -27.66 6.06
CA SER A 240 -1.15 -26.92 5.64
C SER A 240 -0.88 -25.83 6.67
N LEU A 241 0.40 -25.58 6.95
CA LEU A 241 0.83 -24.55 7.89
C LEU A 241 1.59 -23.47 7.13
N THR A 242 1.12 -22.22 7.23
CA THR A 242 1.85 -21.07 6.71
C THR A 242 2.20 -20.09 7.84
N THR A 243 3.41 -19.55 7.83
CA THR A 243 3.87 -18.47 8.73
C THR A 243 4.27 -17.26 7.89
N LEU A 244 3.70 -16.10 8.19
CA LEU A 244 4.04 -14.83 7.54
C LEU A 244 5.22 -14.15 8.25
N TRP A 245 6.10 -13.52 7.48
CA TRP A 245 7.22 -12.73 8.00
C TRP A 245 7.12 -11.28 7.49
N MET A 246 6.62 -10.41 8.36
CA MET A 246 6.46 -8.97 8.10
C MET A 246 7.75 -8.21 8.43
N LEU A 247 8.04 -7.11 7.72
CA LEU A 247 9.01 -6.13 8.21
C LEU A 247 8.43 -5.37 9.41
N PRO A 248 9.15 -5.24 10.53
CA PRO A 248 8.78 -4.30 11.57
C PRO A 248 8.76 -2.89 11.00
N ASN A 249 7.60 -2.24 10.98
CA ASN A 249 7.47 -0.82 10.66
C ASN A 249 6.92 -0.05 11.88
N PRO A 250 7.68 0.01 13.01
CA PRO A 250 7.21 0.63 14.26
C PRO A 250 6.99 2.15 14.14
N LEU A 251 7.48 2.74 13.05
CA LEU A 251 7.30 4.15 12.73
C LEU A 251 6.14 4.39 11.74
N ASP A 252 5.57 3.37 11.09
CA ASP A 252 4.67 3.54 9.94
C ASP A 252 5.30 4.38 8.80
N SER A 253 6.57 4.10 8.51
CA SER A 253 7.32 4.70 7.39
C SER A 253 6.63 4.36 6.06
N THR A 254 6.30 5.40 5.29
CA THR A 254 5.52 5.30 4.04
C THR A 254 6.28 4.55 2.94
N THR A 255 7.62 4.63 2.96
CA THR A 255 8.52 3.97 2.00
C THR A 255 8.69 2.47 2.24
N SER A 256 8.27 1.97 3.41
CA SER A 256 8.36 0.54 3.75
C SER A 256 7.19 -0.23 3.14
N PRO A 257 7.42 -1.40 2.50
CA PRO A 257 6.36 -2.24 1.98
C PRO A 257 5.35 -2.61 3.08
N LEU A 258 4.10 -2.83 2.70
CA LEU A 258 3.10 -3.42 3.61
C LEU A 258 3.11 -4.94 3.58
N SER A 259 3.46 -5.52 2.44
CA SER A 259 3.40 -6.96 2.24
C SER A 259 4.46 -7.74 3.04
N PRO A 260 4.21 -9.02 3.36
CA PRO A 260 5.19 -9.94 3.92
C PRO A 260 6.43 -10.03 3.03
N LEU A 261 7.63 -10.09 3.65
CA LEU A 261 8.86 -10.39 2.92
C LEU A 261 8.85 -11.82 2.39
N GLN A 262 8.30 -12.74 3.18
CA GLN A 262 8.22 -14.15 2.85
C GLN A 262 7.07 -14.81 3.60
N LEU A 263 6.56 -15.89 3.01
CA LEU A 263 5.76 -16.90 3.66
C LEU A 263 6.66 -18.14 3.88
N LYS A 264 6.44 -18.87 4.98
CA LYS A 264 7.02 -20.21 5.18
C LYS A 264 5.89 -21.21 5.25
N ALA A 265 5.80 -22.07 4.23
CA ALA A 265 4.73 -23.06 4.10
C ALA A 265 5.28 -24.48 4.32
N THR A 266 4.65 -25.22 5.23
CA THR A 266 4.81 -26.67 5.39
C THR A 266 3.59 -27.37 4.82
N MET A 267 3.83 -28.27 3.86
CA MET A 267 2.82 -28.93 3.05
C MET A 267 3.06 -30.45 2.98
N LYS A 268 2.07 -31.20 2.50
CA LYS A 268 2.24 -32.59 2.09
C LYS A 268 2.48 -32.69 0.58
N SER A 269 3.48 -33.49 0.22
CA SER A 269 3.75 -33.90 -1.15
C SER A 269 2.55 -34.64 -1.73
N GLN A 270 2.43 -34.56 -3.05
CA GLN A 270 1.40 -35.28 -3.80
C GLN A 270 1.46 -36.80 -3.57
N GLU A 271 2.67 -37.32 -3.38
CA GLU A 271 2.96 -38.73 -3.10
C GLU A 271 2.39 -39.13 -1.73
N ALA A 272 2.52 -38.27 -0.71
CA ALA A 272 1.90 -38.50 0.59
C ALA A 272 0.37 -38.50 0.50
N VAL A 273 -0.22 -37.52 -0.18
CA VAL A 273 -1.70 -37.44 -0.32
C VAL A 273 -2.24 -38.64 -1.10
N LYS A 274 -1.55 -39.11 -2.15
CA LYS A 274 -1.91 -40.33 -2.92
C LYS A 274 -2.02 -41.59 -2.07
N THR A 275 -1.27 -41.71 -0.97
CA THR A 275 -1.39 -42.89 -0.07
C THR A 275 -2.69 -42.91 0.72
N ILE A 276 -3.33 -41.76 0.90
CA ILE A 276 -4.60 -41.60 1.63
C ILE A 276 -5.78 -41.54 0.66
N LEU A 277 -5.58 -40.92 -0.51
CA LEU A 277 -6.58 -40.69 -1.55
C LEU A 277 -6.16 -41.32 -2.90
N PRO A 278 -6.03 -42.66 -2.99
CA PRO A 278 -5.46 -43.33 -4.18
C PRO A 278 -6.33 -43.21 -5.44
N SER A 279 -7.64 -43.01 -5.29
CA SER A 279 -8.60 -42.88 -6.40
C SER A 279 -8.76 -41.44 -6.90
N SER A 280 -8.15 -40.45 -6.26
CA SER A 280 -8.25 -39.05 -6.65
C SER A 280 -7.40 -38.74 -7.88
N GLN A 281 -7.81 -37.72 -8.64
CA GLN A 281 -7.00 -37.16 -9.71
C GLN A 281 -5.98 -36.18 -9.12
N PHE A 282 -4.76 -36.24 -9.64
CA PHE A 282 -3.63 -35.45 -9.16
C PHE A 282 -2.92 -34.78 -10.34
N GLY A 283 -2.44 -33.56 -10.11
CA GLY A 283 -1.73 -32.79 -11.12
C GLY A 283 -0.25 -33.18 -11.26
N ILE A 284 0.51 -32.26 -11.85
CA ILE A 284 1.98 -32.29 -11.82
C ILE A 284 2.41 -31.81 -10.42
N SER A 285 3.42 -32.47 -9.84
CA SER A 285 3.97 -32.08 -8.54
C SER A 285 4.77 -30.78 -8.69
N ALA A 286 4.42 -29.74 -7.91
CA ALA A 286 5.03 -28.42 -8.02
C ALA A 286 6.27 -28.27 -7.12
N SER A 287 7.30 -27.63 -7.66
CA SER A 287 8.46 -27.07 -6.94
C SER A 287 8.09 -25.80 -6.15
N CYS A 288 8.93 -25.35 -5.23
CA CYS A 288 8.69 -24.09 -4.52
C CYS A 288 8.80 -22.90 -5.50
N LYS A 289 9.69 -22.99 -6.49
CA LYS A 289 9.78 -22.13 -7.68
C LYS A 289 8.44 -22.00 -8.40
N GLU A 290 7.78 -23.10 -8.76
CA GLU A 290 6.48 -23.07 -9.46
C GLU A 290 5.36 -22.48 -8.59
N VAL A 291 5.36 -22.76 -7.27
CA VAL A 291 4.43 -22.10 -6.34
C VAL A 291 4.65 -20.58 -6.30
N ASN A 292 5.91 -20.13 -6.32
CA ASN A 292 6.24 -18.70 -6.39
C ASN A 292 5.87 -18.05 -7.73
N GLN A 293 6.05 -18.77 -8.85
CA GLN A 293 5.59 -18.35 -10.16
C GLN A 293 4.07 -18.17 -10.17
N ASN A 294 3.31 -19.14 -9.67
CA ASN A 294 1.85 -19.06 -9.53
C ASN A 294 1.40 -17.89 -8.64
N ALA A 295 2.12 -17.60 -7.55
CA ALA A 295 1.83 -16.45 -6.68
C ALA A 295 1.98 -15.11 -7.42
N TYR A 296 3.02 -14.97 -8.25
CA TYR A 296 3.21 -13.82 -9.12
C TYR A 296 2.19 -13.77 -10.28
N GLU A 297 1.88 -14.90 -10.93
CA GLU A 297 0.90 -14.96 -12.00
C GLU A 297 -0.49 -14.56 -11.51
N LEU A 298 -0.88 -14.98 -10.31
CA LEU A 298 -2.09 -14.55 -9.63
C LEU A 298 -2.08 -13.03 -9.36
N ALA A 299 -0.98 -12.49 -8.83
CA ALA A 299 -0.82 -11.06 -8.59
C ALA A 299 -0.88 -10.23 -9.88
N PHE A 300 -0.24 -10.70 -10.95
CA PHE A 300 -0.26 -10.06 -12.28
C PHE A 300 -1.63 -10.19 -12.95
N ALA A 301 -2.30 -11.34 -12.83
CA ALA A 301 -3.67 -11.53 -13.31
C ALA A 301 -4.66 -10.60 -12.61
N LYS A 302 -4.47 -10.33 -11.32
CA LYS A 302 -5.30 -9.43 -10.51
C LYS A 302 -4.93 -7.94 -10.60
N SER A 303 -3.69 -7.59 -10.95
CA SER A 303 -3.26 -6.18 -11.03
C SER A 303 -4.15 -5.33 -11.97
N SER A 304 -4.27 -4.03 -11.71
CA SER A 304 -5.03 -3.12 -12.58
C SER A 304 -4.46 -3.11 -14.02
N PRO A 305 -5.27 -2.84 -15.06
CA PRO A 305 -4.80 -2.84 -16.45
C PRO A 305 -3.57 -1.95 -16.68
N ILE A 306 -3.58 -0.74 -16.11
CA ILE A 306 -2.48 0.21 -16.23
C ILE A 306 -1.21 -0.22 -15.48
N ALA A 307 -1.35 -0.87 -14.31
CA ALA A 307 -0.20 -1.45 -13.61
C ALA A 307 0.45 -2.58 -14.42
N LYS A 308 -0.34 -3.45 -15.06
CA LYS A 308 0.18 -4.48 -15.98
C LYS A 308 0.88 -3.88 -17.18
N GLU A 309 0.30 -2.83 -17.79
CA GLU A 309 0.88 -2.15 -18.95
C GLU A 309 2.23 -1.52 -18.60
N ARG A 310 2.32 -0.76 -17.50
CA ARG A 310 3.56 -0.17 -17.00
C ARG A 310 4.62 -1.23 -16.69
N TYR A 311 4.24 -2.28 -15.98
CA TYR A 311 5.14 -3.39 -15.65
C TYR A 311 5.67 -4.09 -16.92
N THR A 312 4.82 -4.35 -17.90
CA THR A 312 5.19 -5.06 -19.14
C THR A 312 6.03 -4.18 -20.07
N SER A 313 5.72 -2.88 -20.15
CA SER A 313 6.38 -1.95 -21.08
C SER A 313 7.72 -1.42 -20.57
N ARG A 314 7.85 -1.16 -19.26
CA ARG A 314 9.02 -0.50 -18.66
C ARG A 314 9.44 -1.02 -17.28
N GLY A 315 8.71 -1.97 -16.70
CA GLY A 315 9.04 -2.57 -15.41
C GLY A 315 10.20 -3.57 -15.48
N ARG A 316 11.05 -3.56 -14.46
CA ARG A 316 12.07 -4.59 -14.24
C ARG A 316 11.38 -5.92 -13.90
N GLN A 317 11.71 -6.97 -14.65
CA GLN A 317 10.98 -8.24 -14.57
C GLN A 317 11.35 -9.05 -13.32
N ILE A 318 10.42 -9.89 -12.87
CA ILE A 318 10.69 -10.92 -11.86
C ILE A 318 11.22 -12.20 -12.53
N VAL A 319 12.21 -12.84 -11.92
CA VAL A 319 12.83 -14.09 -12.39
C VAL A 319 12.86 -15.07 -11.23
N PHE A 320 12.34 -16.28 -11.44
CA PHE A 320 12.35 -17.33 -10.44
C PHE A 320 13.48 -18.32 -10.74
N ASN A 321 14.41 -18.45 -9.79
CA ASN A 321 15.54 -19.37 -9.87
C ASN A 321 15.15 -20.78 -9.41
N GLU A 322 16.04 -21.76 -9.59
CA GLU A 322 15.84 -23.12 -9.06
C GLU A 322 15.85 -23.16 -7.52
N ASP A 323 15.11 -24.12 -6.95
CA ASP A 323 15.01 -24.33 -5.50
C ASP A 323 16.38 -24.71 -4.89
N VAL A 324 16.79 -24.03 -3.81
CA VAL A 324 17.91 -24.45 -2.96
C VAL A 324 17.42 -25.48 -1.95
N SER A 325 17.76 -26.76 -2.18
CA SER A 325 17.42 -27.84 -1.25
C SER A 325 18.37 -27.88 -0.05
N VAL A 326 17.82 -27.93 1.17
CA VAL A 326 18.60 -28.13 2.42
C VAL A 326 18.36 -29.52 3.01
N SER A 327 19.29 -30.01 3.83
CA SER A 327 19.28 -31.40 4.33
C SER A 327 18.50 -31.61 5.64
N SER A 328 17.93 -30.54 6.22
CA SER A 328 17.16 -30.63 7.46
C SER A 328 16.13 -29.51 7.60
N GLN A 329 15.01 -29.82 8.28
CA GLN A 329 13.98 -28.83 8.59
C GLN A 329 14.56 -27.65 9.40
N PHE A 330 15.52 -27.89 10.31
CA PHE A 330 16.16 -26.84 11.09
C PHE A 330 16.96 -25.83 10.24
N GLN A 331 17.61 -26.28 9.16
CA GLN A 331 18.24 -25.38 8.20
C GLN A 331 17.19 -24.55 7.44
N TRP A 332 16.07 -25.15 7.05
CA TRP A 332 14.96 -24.43 6.39
C TRP A 332 14.25 -23.44 7.32
N ILE A 333 14.05 -23.78 8.60
CA ILE A 333 13.52 -22.85 9.62
C ILE A 333 14.42 -21.61 9.75
N LYS A 334 15.74 -21.78 9.60
CA LYS A 334 16.74 -20.70 9.64
C LYS A 334 16.98 -19.97 8.32
N SER A 335 16.63 -20.55 7.18
CA SER A 335 16.81 -19.90 5.88
C SER A 335 15.80 -18.78 5.66
N GLN A 336 15.98 -18.01 4.59
CA GLN A 336 15.02 -17.00 4.14
C GLN A 336 14.75 -17.20 2.64
N LEU A 337 13.67 -16.60 2.15
CA LEU A 337 13.48 -16.38 0.72
C LEU A 337 14.55 -15.39 0.26
N ASP A 338 15.37 -15.79 -0.70
CA ASP A 338 16.37 -14.89 -1.29
C ASP A 338 15.67 -14.01 -2.33
N LEU A 339 15.71 -12.69 -2.08
CA LEU A 339 15.11 -11.63 -2.90
C LEU A 339 16.23 -10.70 -3.38
N ASN A 340 16.84 -11.05 -4.50
CA ASN A 340 17.96 -10.30 -5.07
C ASN A 340 17.45 -9.21 -6.03
N TYR A 341 17.51 -7.97 -5.58
CA TYR A 341 17.12 -6.77 -6.34
C TYR A 341 18.32 -6.20 -7.08
N ASN A 342 18.23 -6.08 -8.41
CA ASN A 342 19.27 -5.42 -9.21
C ASN A 342 18.69 -4.67 -10.42
N GLN A 343 19.54 -4.00 -11.21
CA GLN A 343 19.09 -3.14 -12.32
C GLN A 343 18.27 -3.85 -13.40
N THR A 344 18.38 -5.19 -13.54
CA THR A 344 17.63 -5.94 -14.55
C THR A 344 16.31 -6.53 -14.03
N GLY A 345 16.17 -6.73 -12.72
CA GLY A 345 15.02 -7.46 -12.17
C GLY A 345 15.02 -7.69 -10.66
N LEU A 346 14.02 -8.45 -10.23
CA LEU A 346 13.98 -9.14 -8.95
C LEU A 346 14.19 -10.63 -9.22
N PHE A 347 15.24 -11.20 -8.65
CA PHE A 347 15.52 -12.64 -8.73
C PHE A 347 15.11 -13.29 -7.41
N VAL A 348 14.22 -14.28 -7.49
CA VAL A 348 13.64 -14.98 -6.35
C VAL A 348 14.16 -16.40 -6.30
N THR A 349 14.82 -16.76 -5.20
CA THR A 349 15.33 -18.12 -4.96
C THR A 349 14.70 -18.70 -3.70
N ALA A 350 13.95 -19.79 -3.85
CA ALA A 350 13.31 -20.46 -2.72
C ALA A 350 14.28 -21.42 -2.01
N THR A 351 14.24 -21.47 -0.67
CA THR A 351 14.77 -22.63 0.06
C THR A 351 13.67 -23.68 0.19
N ARG A 352 14.03 -24.93 -0.11
CA ARG A 352 13.18 -26.11 0.04
C ARG A 352 13.76 -27.10 1.04
N PHE A 353 12.91 -27.70 1.87
CA PHE A 353 13.21 -28.96 2.56
C PHE A 353 12.15 -30.00 2.20
N HIS A 354 12.56 -31.24 2.00
CA HIS A 354 11.67 -32.34 1.64
C HIS A 354 12.09 -33.62 2.36
N THR A 355 11.11 -34.39 2.82
CA THR A 355 11.32 -35.70 3.42
C THR A 355 10.78 -36.79 2.50
N ASP A 356 11.53 -37.90 2.42
CA ASP A 356 11.08 -39.11 1.70
C ASP A 356 9.73 -39.64 2.26
N MET A 357 9.06 -40.49 1.49
CA MET A 357 7.91 -41.27 1.96
C MET A 357 8.32 -42.31 3.01
N SER A 358 9.55 -42.82 2.97
CA SER A 358 10.09 -43.87 3.85
C SER A 358 10.45 -43.40 5.27
N GLN A 359 10.05 -42.20 5.71
CA GLN A 359 10.38 -41.72 7.05
C GLN A 359 9.78 -42.63 8.15
N PRO A 360 10.52 -42.95 9.23
CA PRO A 360 10.01 -43.77 10.33
C PRO A 360 8.75 -43.18 10.99
N THR A 361 8.70 -41.86 11.06
CA THR A 361 7.59 -41.10 11.62
C THR A 361 6.63 -40.67 10.51
N LYS A 362 5.53 -41.41 10.33
CA LYS A 362 4.51 -41.19 9.28
C LYS A 362 3.98 -39.76 9.20
N SER A 363 3.91 -39.05 10.33
CA SER A 363 3.52 -37.63 10.39
C SER A 363 4.44 -36.73 9.56
N TYR A 364 5.72 -37.09 9.40
CA TYR A 364 6.70 -36.36 8.61
C TYR A 364 6.92 -36.95 7.21
N SER A 365 6.48 -38.18 6.90
CA SER A 365 6.62 -38.77 5.56
C SER A 365 6.06 -37.85 4.47
N GLY A 366 6.84 -37.63 3.41
CA GLY A 366 6.46 -36.82 2.26
C GLY A 366 6.08 -35.38 2.60
N GLN A 367 6.70 -34.76 3.61
CA GLN A 367 6.58 -33.33 3.91
C GLN A 367 7.36 -32.52 2.87
N SER A 368 6.85 -31.36 2.47
CA SER A 368 7.54 -30.40 1.62
C SER A 368 7.39 -29.01 2.22
N ASP A 369 8.52 -28.42 2.60
CA ASP A 369 8.61 -27.10 3.21
C ASP A 369 9.22 -26.11 2.22
N CYS A 370 8.58 -24.96 2.02
CA CYS A 370 8.97 -23.93 1.07
C CYS A 370 9.04 -22.54 1.72
N THR A 371 10.08 -21.77 1.39
CA THR A 371 10.02 -20.29 1.51
C THR A 371 9.38 -19.72 0.26
N LEU A 372 8.35 -18.90 0.40
CA LEU A 372 7.54 -18.40 -0.72
C LEU A 372 7.39 -16.86 -0.69
N ILE A 373 7.24 -16.24 -1.85
CA ILE A 373 6.79 -14.85 -1.98
C ILE A 373 5.27 -14.80 -1.79
N SER A 374 4.74 -13.78 -1.11
CA SER A 374 3.29 -13.58 -1.06
C SER A 374 2.78 -12.95 -2.37
N PRO A 375 1.55 -13.26 -2.81
CA PRO A 375 0.94 -12.56 -3.95
C PRO A 375 0.90 -11.03 -3.75
N PHE A 376 0.69 -10.55 -2.51
CA PHE A 376 0.72 -9.12 -2.23
C PHE A 376 2.12 -8.51 -2.44
N ARG A 377 3.19 -9.23 -2.06
CA ARG A 377 4.58 -8.79 -2.31
C ARG A 377 4.91 -8.77 -3.80
N ALA A 378 4.40 -9.73 -4.57
CA ALA A 378 4.49 -9.71 -6.03
C ALA A 378 3.69 -8.54 -6.64
N MET A 379 2.54 -8.18 -6.07
CA MET A 379 1.75 -7.02 -6.50
C MET A 379 2.46 -5.69 -6.22
N GLU A 380 3.09 -5.52 -5.04
CA GLU A 380 3.94 -4.34 -4.77
C GLU A 380 5.12 -4.21 -5.73
N TRP A 381 5.70 -5.34 -6.18
CA TRP A 381 6.71 -5.33 -7.23
C TRP A 381 6.15 -4.80 -8.55
N ILE A 382 4.97 -5.29 -8.98
CA ILE A 382 4.31 -4.89 -10.22
C ILE A 382 3.95 -3.39 -10.21
N TYR A 383 3.34 -2.89 -9.13
CA TYR A 383 2.87 -1.51 -9.04
C TYR A 383 3.99 -0.48 -8.79
N ILE A 384 5.00 -0.80 -7.98
CA ILE A 384 5.98 0.19 -7.48
C ILE A 384 7.42 -0.23 -7.77
N ASP A 385 7.88 -1.32 -7.15
CA ASP A 385 9.32 -1.55 -6.99
C ASP A 385 10.01 -1.90 -8.33
N SER A 386 9.29 -2.51 -9.28
CA SER A 386 9.77 -2.76 -10.66
C SER A 386 9.97 -1.49 -11.49
N LEU A 387 9.24 -0.41 -11.20
CA LEU A 387 9.26 0.87 -11.94
C LEU A 387 10.36 1.83 -11.44
N LYS A 388 10.94 1.54 -10.26
CA LYS A 388 12.12 2.24 -9.74
C LYS A 388 13.38 1.85 -10.52
N TYR A 389 14.35 2.76 -10.62
CA TYR A 389 15.63 2.55 -11.30
C TYR A 389 15.49 2.21 -12.79
N THR A 390 14.56 2.90 -13.48
CA THR A 390 14.46 2.82 -14.95
C THR A 390 15.69 3.43 -15.61
N LYS A 391 15.98 3.02 -16.85
CA LYS A 391 17.25 3.28 -17.55
C LYS A 391 17.68 4.76 -17.57
N SER A 392 16.73 5.69 -17.64
CA SER A 392 16.98 7.14 -17.57
C SER A 392 17.59 7.62 -16.25
N GLN A 393 17.28 6.97 -15.11
CA GLN A 393 17.88 7.27 -13.80
C GLN A 393 19.32 6.72 -13.67
N ILE A 394 19.72 5.77 -14.51
CA ILE A 394 21.08 5.22 -14.53
C ILE A 394 21.99 6.09 -15.40
N GLU A 395 21.47 6.54 -16.55
CA GLU A 395 22.16 7.44 -17.48
C GLU A 395 22.38 8.85 -16.87
N SER A 396 21.46 9.33 -16.01
CA SER A 396 21.62 10.61 -15.29
C SER A 396 22.53 10.56 -14.05
N ASN A 397 22.92 9.37 -13.58
CA ASN A 397 23.87 9.18 -12.46
C ASN A 397 25.28 8.77 -12.95
N THR A 398 25.48 8.71 -14.27
CA THR A 398 26.76 8.38 -14.92
C THR A 398 27.30 9.53 -15.80
N THR A 399 26.67 10.71 -15.69
CA THR A 399 27.09 11.99 -16.27
C THR A 399 27.21 13.06 -15.18
#